data_AF-A0A7Y1Y2D3-F1
#
_entry.id   AF-A0A7Y1Y2D3-F1
#
_cell.length_a   1.000
_cell.length_b   1.000
_cell.length_c   1.000
_cell.angle_alpha   90.00
_cell.angle_beta   90.00
_cell.angle_gamma   90.00
#
_symmetry.space_group_name_H-M   'P 1'
#
loop_
_entity.id
_entity.type
_entity.pdbx_description
1 polymer ?
#
loop_
_entity_poly.entity_id
_entity_poly.type
_entity_poly.pdbx_seq_one_letter_code
_entity_poly.pdbx_strand_id
1 'polypeptide(L)'
;MPLIDILWVDDPMHRRLKADSAPMAGLPSMRVISLRDLLAMKLHALKQGDAGREKDLWDIITLMKHNPNAPGRDEFAQLCERFGPPGFHAEIQDKWNL
;
A
#
# COMPACT_ATOMS: atom_id res chain seq x y z
N MET A 1 21.13 -11.72 0.56
CA MET A 1 20.91 -10.62 -0.40
C MET A 1 19.84 -9.72 0.18
N PRO A 2 19.94 -8.39 0.15
CA PRO A 2 18.74 -7.59 0.38
C PRO A 2 17.79 -7.91 -0.78
N LEU A 3 16.63 -8.47 -0.46
CA LEU A 3 15.57 -8.78 -1.41
C LEU A 3 15.03 -7.44 -1.94
N ILE A 4 15.57 -6.98 -3.06
CA ILE A 4 14.95 -5.87 -3.79
C ILE A 4 13.74 -6.47 -4.51
N ASP A 5 12.54 -6.16 -4.01
CA ASP A 5 11.29 -6.50 -4.67
C ASP A 5 11.10 -5.57 -5.88
N ILE A 6 11.03 -6.14 -7.09
CA ILE A 6 10.82 -5.40 -8.34
C ILE A 6 9.36 -5.58 -8.75
N LEU A 7 8.66 -4.47 -8.97
CA LEU A 7 7.34 -4.47 -9.58
C LEU A 7 7.43 -3.95 -11.01
N TRP A 8 6.95 -4.74 -11.96
CA TRP A 8 6.76 -4.30 -13.34
C TRP A 8 5.41 -3.61 -13.47
N VAL A 9 5.41 -2.40 -14.01
CA VAL A 9 4.21 -1.61 -14.27
C VAL A 9 4.24 -1.08 -15.70
N ASP A 10 3.08 -0.76 -16.25
CA ASP A 10 3.00 -0.09 -17.53
C ASP A 10 3.45 1.39 -17.45
N ASP A 11 3.70 1.96 -18.62
CA ASP A 11 4.15 3.34 -18.77
C ASP A 11 3.19 4.37 -18.11
N PRO A 12 1.86 4.27 -18.28
CA PRO A 12 0.90 5.13 -17.59
C PRO A 12 1.00 5.07 -16.07
N MET A 13 1.04 3.86 -15.48
CA MET A 13 1.14 3.68 -14.03
C MET A 13 2.47 4.20 -13.50
N HIS A 14 3.58 3.95 -14.20
CA HIS A 14 4.89 4.49 -13.83
C HIS A 14 4.89 6.03 -13.78
N ARG A 15 4.34 6.69 -14.80
CA ARG A 15 4.26 8.17 -14.83
C ARG A 15 3.41 8.71 -13.67
N ARG A 16 2.28 8.06 -13.38
CA ARG A 16 1.41 8.42 -12.26
C ARG A 16 2.13 8.28 -10.91
N LEU A 17 2.72 7.11 -10.66
CA LEU A 17 3.49 6.86 -9.42
C LEU A 17 4.64 7.85 -9.25
N LYS A 18 5.34 8.18 -10.34
CA LYS A 18 6.44 9.15 -10.32
C LYS A 18 5.93 10.56 -10.00
N ALA A 19 4.81 10.98 -10.58
CA ALA A 19 4.22 12.29 -10.31
C ALA A 19 3.83 12.48 -8.84
N ASP A 20 3.24 11.45 -8.23
CA ASP A 20 2.75 11.50 -6.83
C ASP A 20 3.80 11.10 -5.79
N SER A 21 5.01 10.74 -6.23
CA SER A 21 6.12 10.36 -5.34
C SER A 21 6.86 11.58 -4.78
N ALA A 22 7.43 11.41 -3.59
CA ALA A 22 8.27 12.42 -2.94
C ALA A 22 9.75 11.95 -2.86
N PRO A 23 10.74 12.85 -2.88
CA PRO A 23 12.12 12.50 -2.58
C PRO A 23 12.27 11.87 -1.20
N MET A 24 13.12 10.85 -1.08
CA MET A 24 13.42 10.25 0.21
C MET A 24 14.34 11.17 1.04
N ALA A 25 14.02 11.35 2.32
CA ALA A 25 14.86 12.11 3.23
C ALA A 25 16.28 11.51 3.30
N GLY A 26 17.31 12.34 3.09
CA GLY A 26 18.71 11.90 3.07
C GLY A 26 19.17 11.23 1.77
N LEU A 27 18.26 10.91 0.85
CA LEU A 27 18.57 10.27 -0.44
C LEU A 27 17.72 10.89 -1.57
N PRO A 28 18.02 12.13 -2.00
CA PRO A 28 17.18 12.87 -2.95
C PRO A 28 17.10 12.25 -4.35
N SER A 29 18.05 11.37 -4.71
CA SER A 29 18.00 10.57 -5.94
C SER A 29 16.99 9.43 -5.88
N MET A 30 16.55 9.03 -4.69
CA MET A 30 15.50 8.04 -4.48
C MET A 30 14.16 8.73 -4.22
N ARG A 31 13.08 8.12 -4.74
CA ARG A 31 11.72 8.60 -4.54
C ARG A 31 10.89 7.53 -3.88
N VAL A 32 10.00 7.94 -2.99
CA VAL A 32 9.04 7.09 -2.31
C VAL A 32 7.66 7.41 -2.86
N ILE A 33 6.93 6.39 -3.30
CA ILE A 33 5.55 6.54 -3.78
C ILE A 33 4.65 7.02 -2.65
N SER A 34 3.47 7.56 -3.01
CA SER A 34 2.52 8.00 -2.01
C SER A 34 2.04 6.83 -1.13
N LEU A 35 1.66 7.13 0.11
CA LEU A 35 1.11 6.12 1.03
C LEU A 35 -0.12 5.41 0.46
N ARG A 36 -1.01 6.17 -0.20
CA ARG A 36 -2.22 5.64 -0.84
C ARG A 36 -1.87 4.61 -1.92
N ASP A 37 -0.85 4.91 -2.71
CA ASP A 37 -0.41 4.01 -3.77
C ASP A 37 0.25 2.75 -3.22
N LEU A 38 1.05 2.89 -2.17
CA LEU A 38 1.66 1.76 -1.49
C LEU A 38 0.59 0.85 -0.86
N LEU A 39 -0.43 1.42 -0.21
CA LEU A 39 -1.57 0.68 0.32
C LEU A 39 -2.36 -0.02 -0.80
N ALA A 40 -2.64 0.68 -1.90
CA ALA A 40 -3.33 0.10 -3.05
C ALA A 40 -2.56 -1.09 -3.65
N MET A 41 -1.23 -0.98 -3.76
CA MET A 41 -0.36 -2.06 -4.23
C MET A 41 -0.37 -3.27 -3.28
N LYS A 42 -0.30 -3.05 -1.97
CA LYS A 42 -0.37 -4.11 -0.95
C LYS A 42 -1.72 -4.82 -0.97
N LEU A 43 -2.82 -4.07 -1.06
CA LEU A 43 -4.17 -4.59 -1.17
C LEU A 43 -4.35 -5.41 -2.46
N HIS A 44 -3.85 -4.91 -3.59
CA HIS A 44 -3.90 -5.63 -4.86
C HIS A 44 -3.11 -6.94 -4.82
N ALA A 45 -1.91 -6.94 -4.22
CA ALA A 45 -1.13 -8.16 -4.05
C ALA A 45 -1.88 -9.21 -3.22
N LEU A 46 -2.54 -8.79 -2.12
CA LEU A 46 -3.41 -9.65 -1.32
C LEU A 46 -4.57 -10.22 -2.13
N LYS A 47 -5.17 -9.42 -3.02
CA LYS A 47 -6.29 -9.83 -3.89
C LYS A 47 -5.88 -10.90 -4.90
N GLN A 48 -4.68 -10.79 -5.47
CA GLN A 48 -4.18 -11.74 -6.48
C GLN A 48 -3.61 -13.03 -5.88
N GLY A 49 -3.34 -13.05 -4.57
CA GLY A 49 -2.69 -14.20 -3.92
C GLY A 49 -1.19 -14.30 -4.20
N ASP A 50 -0.60 -13.29 -4.84
CA ASP A 50 0.83 -13.20 -5.16
C ASP A 50 1.71 -12.86 -3.95
N ALA A 51 1.09 -12.67 -2.78
CA ALA A 51 1.67 -12.06 -1.61
C ALA A 51 1.69 -13.01 -0.41
N GLY A 52 2.69 -12.83 0.46
CA GLY A 52 2.70 -13.47 1.77
C GLY A 52 1.64 -12.82 2.64
N ARG A 53 0.41 -13.35 2.63
CA ARG A 53 -0.78 -12.73 3.24
C ARG A 53 -0.53 -12.11 4.60
N GLU A 54 0.21 -12.80 5.47
CA GLU A 54 0.55 -12.31 6.80
C GLU A 54 1.49 -11.09 6.78
N LYS A 55 2.54 -11.11 5.95
CA LYS A 55 3.47 -9.99 5.77
C LYS A 55 2.74 -8.75 5.26
N ASP A 56 1.94 -8.88 4.20
CA ASP A 56 1.26 -7.73 3.60
C ASP A 56 0.18 -7.15 4.52
N LEU A 57 -0.45 -7.99 5.35
CA LEU A 57 -1.36 -7.53 6.41
C LEU A 57 -0.61 -6.66 7.43
N TRP A 58 0.52 -7.15 7.93
CA TRP A 58 1.38 -6.41 8.85
C TRP A 58 1.90 -5.11 8.27
N ASP A 59 2.30 -5.12 6.99
CA ASP A 59 2.75 -3.92 6.29
C ASP A 59 1.62 -2.88 6.22
N ILE A 60 0.40 -3.27 5.83
CA ILE A 60 -0.76 -2.37 5.79
C ILE A 60 -1.03 -1.76 7.17
N ILE A 61 -1.06 -2.58 8.23
CA ILE A 61 -1.31 -2.09 9.60
C ILE A 61 -0.21 -1.12 10.05
N THR A 62 1.04 -1.46 9.79
CA THR A 62 2.20 -0.62 10.14
C THR A 62 2.13 0.71 9.41
N LEU A 63 1.81 0.68 8.11
CA LEU A 63 1.63 1.88 7.30
C LEU A 63 0.49 2.76 7.83
N MET A 64 -0.65 2.17 8.19
CA MET A 64 -1.79 2.91 8.73
C MET A 64 -1.49 3.54 10.10
N LYS A 65 -0.75 2.84 10.98
CA LYS A 65 -0.46 3.31 12.35
C LYS A 65 0.65 4.34 12.42
N HIS A 66 1.67 4.23 11.57
CA HIS A 66 2.89 5.03 11.69
C HIS A 66 2.96 6.21 10.73
N ASN A 67 1.99 6.36 9.81
CA ASN A 67 1.95 7.50 8.91
C ASN A 67 0.93 8.55 9.40
N PRO A 68 1.36 9.79 9.72
CA PRO A 68 0.45 10.86 10.16
C PRO A 68 -0.65 11.21 9.13
N ASN A 69 -0.38 10.94 7.85
CA ASN A 69 -1.29 11.19 6.74
C ASN A 69 -1.99 9.90 6.27
N ALA A 70 -2.11 8.89 7.15
CA ALA A 70 -2.85 7.69 6.85
C ALA A 70 -4.30 8.04 6.47
N PRO A 71 -4.89 7.32 5.49
CA PRO A 71 -6.28 7.52 5.13
C PRO A 71 -7.18 7.25 6.35
N GLY A 72 -8.21 8.06 6.51
CA GLY A 72 -9.23 7.82 7.53
C GLY A 72 -10.04 6.56 7.23
N ARG A 73 -10.92 6.17 8.16
CA ARG A 73 -11.73 4.94 8.06
C ARG A 73 -12.45 4.79 6.72
N ASP A 74 -13.19 5.81 6.30
CA ASP A 74 -14.01 5.76 5.07
C ASP A 74 -13.15 5.71 3.81
N GLU A 75 -12.03 6.44 3.82
CA GLU A 75 -11.09 6.44 2.70
C GLU A 75 -10.38 5.09 2.58
N PHE A 76 -9.97 4.50 3.71
CA PHE A 76 -9.38 3.17 3.74
C PHE A 76 -10.39 2.10 3.29
N ALA A 77 -11.66 2.21 3.69
CA ALA A 77 -12.72 1.33 3.20
C ALA A 77 -12.83 1.35 1.67
N GLN A 78 -12.83 2.54 1.07
CA GLN A 78 -12.86 2.70 -0.39
C GLN A 78 -11.63 2.08 -1.07
N LEU A 79 -10.44 2.22 -0.47
CA LEU A 79 -9.22 1.57 -0.97
C LEU A 79 -9.36 0.04 -0.93
N CYS A 80 -9.86 -0.51 0.18
CA CYS A 80 -10.09 -1.95 0.33
C CYS A 80 -11.11 -2.48 -0.68
N GLU A 81 -12.23 -1.78 -0.90
CA GLU A 81 -13.24 -2.18 -1.88
C GLU A 81 -12.68 -2.20 -3.30
N ARG A 82 -11.86 -1.20 -3.64
CA ARG A 82 -11.30 -1.06 -4.99
C ARG A 82 -10.16 -2.04 -5.27
N PHE A 83 -9.23 -2.19 -4.32
CA PHE A 83 -7.96 -2.89 -4.55
C PHE A 83 -7.81 -4.17 -3.76
N GLY A 84 -8.53 -4.33 -2.65
CA GLY A 84 -8.39 -5.47 -1.75
C GLY A 84 -9.21 -6.70 -2.14
N PRO A 85 -8.99 -7.82 -1.44
CA PRO A 85 -9.89 -8.97 -1.50
C PRO A 85 -11.32 -8.60 -1.05
N PRO A 86 -12.36 -9.25 -1.60
CA PRO A 86 -13.73 -9.06 -1.14
C PRO A 86 -13.86 -9.28 0.38
N GLY A 87 -14.51 -8.35 1.09
CA GLY A 87 -14.72 -8.44 2.53
C GLY A 87 -13.50 -8.12 3.41
N PHE A 88 -12.34 -7.79 2.82
CA PHE A 88 -11.11 -7.57 3.57
C PHE A 88 -11.17 -6.40 4.57
N HIS A 89 -11.93 -5.35 4.23
CA HIS A 89 -12.11 -4.20 5.13
C HIS A 89 -12.71 -4.63 6.48
N ALA A 90 -13.75 -5.46 6.47
CA ALA A 90 -14.38 -5.98 7.68
C ALA A 90 -13.41 -6.85 8.49
N GLU A 91 -12.63 -7.71 7.82
CA GLU A 91 -11.62 -8.56 8.48
C GLU A 91 -10.57 -7.72 9.22
N ILE A 92 -10.08 -6.64 8.60
CA ILE A 92 -9.04 -5.81 9.21
C ILE A 92 -9.59 -4.96 10.37
N GLN A 93 -10.81 -4.40 10.24
CA GLN A 93 -11.40 -3.58 11.30
C GLN A 93 -11.57 -4.37 12.58
N ASP A 94 -12.12 -5.58 12.48
CA ASP A 94 -12.38 -6.44 13.64
C ASP A 94 -11.08 -6.88 14.34
N LYS A 95 -10.00 -7.10 13.57
CA LYS A 95 -8.75 -7.63 14.10
C LYS A 95 -7.80 -6.57 14.65
N TRP A 96 -7.88 -5.32 14.18
CA TRP A 96 -6.79 -4.35 14.37
C TRP A 96 -7.19 -2.94 14.81
N ASN A 97 -8.48 -2.67 15.07
CA ASN A 97 -8.99 -1.36 15.51
C ASN A 97 -8.49 -0.19 14.63
N LEU A 98 -8.54 -0.38 13.30
CA LEU A 98 -8.28 0.67 12.31
C LEU A 98 -9.55 1.43 11.94
#